data_AF-A0A221MEQ9-F1
#
_entry.id   AF-A0A221MEQ9-F1
#
_cell.length_a   1.000
_cell.length_b   1.000
_cell.length_c   1.000
_cell.angle_alpha   90.00
_cell.angle_beta   90.00
_cell.angle_gamma   90.00
#
_symmetry.space_group_name_H-M   'P 1'
#
loop_
_entity.id
_entity.type
_entity.pdbx_description
1 polymer ?
#
loop_
_entity_poly.entity_id
_entity_poly.type
_entity_poly.pdbx_seq_one_letter_code
_entity_poly.pdbx_strand_id
1 'polypeptide(L)'
;MGIIVMFMLLATLTPFLFIQSNKKTLAVLQTVMLVGMWLYYIEAQFQTAPAAFSITWSMFYLSLILAEVGWVMFIIRMVKSPINRTKTNY
;
A
#
# COMPACT_ATOMS: atom_id res chain seq x y z
N MET A 1 18.77 -0.99 -5.74
CA MET A 1 17.76 -0.09 -5.12
C MET A 1 16.53 0.19 -6.00
N GLY A 2 16.57 0.00 -7.33
CA GLY A 2 15.42 0.29 -8.20
C GLY A 2 14.13 -0.51 -7.91
N ILE A 3 14.25 -1.76 -7.44
CA ILE A 3 13.08 -2.60 -7.14
C ILE A 3 12.23 -2.05 -6.00
N ILE A 4 12.86 -1.38 -5.02
CA ILE A 4 12.18 -0.76 -3.88
C ILE A 4 11.26 0.36 -4.38
N VAL A 5 11.73 1.16 -5.34
CA VAL A 5 10.93 2.25 -5.93
C VAL A 5 9.70 1.70 -6.65
N MET A 6 9.80 0.56 -7.33
CA MET A 6 8.62 -0.09 -7.94
C MET A 6 7.56 -0.43 -6.89
N PHE A 7 7.96 -1.01 -5.75
CA PHE A 7 7.03 -1.30 -4.66
C PHE A 7 6.47 -0.04 -3.99
N MET A 8 7.27 1.03 -3.87
CA MET A 8 6.80 2.32 -3.36
C MET A 8 5.75 2.96 -4.28
N LEU A 9 5.92 2.84 -5.60
CA LEU A 9 4.91 3.30 -6.56
C LEU A 9 3.61 2.50 -6.41
N LEU A 10 3.70 1.17 -6.27
CA LEU A 10 2.53 0.33 -5.99
C LEU A 10 1.87 0.68 -4.64
N ALA A 11 2.67 1.00 -3.61
CA ALA A 11 2.17 1.45 -2.31
C ALA A 11 1.41 2.78 -2.42
N THR A 12 1.87 3.69 -3.29
CA THR A 12 1.23 4.99 -3.56
C THR A 12 -0.16 4.84 -4.18
N LEU A 13 -0.38 3.75 -4.93
CA LEU A 13 -1.70 3.45 -5.50
C LEU A 13 -2.64 2.75 -4.51
N THR A 14 -2.12 2.19 -3.42
CA THR A 14 -2.88 1.35 -2.48
C THR A 14 -4.04 2.10 -1.78
N PRO A 15 -3.92 3.37 -1.34
CA PRO A 15 -5.06 4.10 -0.76
C PRO A 15 -6.29 4.11 -1.68
N PHE A 16 -6.08 4.24 -2.99
CA PHE A 16 -7.17 4.21 -3.97
C PHE A 16 -7.84 2.83 -4.05
N LEU A 17 -7.05 1.75 -3.98
CA LEU A 17 -7.59 0.38 -3.94
C LEU A 17 -8.44 0.13 -2.68
N PHE A 18 -8.01 0.68 -1.53
CA PHE A 18 -8.79 0.62 -0.29
C PHE A 18 -10.08 1.42 -0.36
N ILE A 19 -10.06 2.60 -1.00
CA ILE A 19 -11.27 3.40 -1.26
C ILE A 19 -12.23 2.62 -2.15
N GLN A 20 -11.75 2.05 -3.25
CA GLN A 20 -12.57 1.21 -4.14
C GLN A 20 -13.19 0.03 -3.39
N SER A 21 -12.49 -0.51 -2.40
CA SER A 21 -12.91 -1.63 -1.54
C SER A 21 -13.76 -1.23 -0.34
N ASN A 22 -14.24 0.01 -0.27
CA ASN A 22 -15.02 0.56 0.86
C ASN A 22 -14.28 0.48 2.22
N LYS A 23 -12.95 0.30 2.23
CA LYS A 23 -12.12 0.23 3.44
C LYS A 23 -11.48 1.58 3.74
N LYS A 24 -12.32 2.60 4.00
CA LYS A 24 -11.88 4.01 4.19
C LYS A 24 -10.83 4.17 5.30
N THR A 25 -10.96 3.46 6.42
CA THR A 25 -9.99 3.50 7.53
C THR A 25 -8.60 3.05 7.10
N LEU A 26 -8.51 1.96 6.32
CA LEU A 26 -7.24 1.46 5.79
C LEU A 26 -6.64 2.42 4.75
N ALA A 27 -7.49 3.10 3.96
CA ALA A 27 -7.02 4.14 3.04
C ALA A 27 -6.36 5.30 3.78
N VAL A 28 -6.99 5.80 4.85
CA VAL A 28 -6.41 6.89 5.67
C VAL A 28 -5.10 6.45 6.32
N LEU A 29 -5.09 5.26 6.95
CA LEU A 29 -3.89 4.71 7.58
C LEU A 29 -2.75 4.56 6.57
N GLN A 30 -3.05 4.01 5.39
CA GLN A 30 -2.06 3.82 4.34
C GLN A 30 -1.51 5.15 3.84
N THR A 31 -2.33 6.19 3.69
CA THR A 31 -1.85 7.52 3.30
C THR A 31 -0.88 8.11 4.32
N VAL A 32 -1.17 7.98 5.62
CA VAL A 32 -0.26 8.45 6.67
C VAL A 32 1.07 7.69 6.61
N MET A 33 1.02 6.36 6.48
CA MET A 33 2.23 5.54 6.35
C MET A 33 3.00 5.84 5.06
N LEU A 34 2.30 6.14 3.97
CA LEU A 34 2.90 6.49 2.68
C LEU A 34 3.78 7.74 2.79
N VAL A 35 3.31 8.76 3.52
CA VAL A 35 4.10 9.98 3.76
C VAL A 35 5.40 9.62 4.48
N GLY A 36 5.32 8.82 5.55
CA GLY A 36 6.50 8.34 6.27
C GLY A 36 7.46 7.51 5.42
N MET A 37 6.92 6.67 4.52
CA MET A 37 7.69 5.85 3.59
C MET A 37 8.49 6.72 2.59
N TRP A 38 7.87 7.74 2.00
CA TRP A 38 8.57 8.64 1.09
C TRP A 38 9.62 9.50 1.79
N LEU A 39 9.33 9.97 3.01
CA LEU A 39 10.31 10.69 3.83
C LEU A 39 11.54 9.81 4.13
N TYR A 40 11.33 8.57 4.59
CA TYR A 40 12.42 7.62 4.82
C TYR A 40 13.27 7.40 3.56
N TYR A 41 12.62 7.21 2.40
CA TYR A 41 13.33 6.97 1.15
C TYR A 41 14.19 8.17 0.74
N ILE A 42 13.67 9.39 0.87
CA ILE A 42 14.42 10.61 0.54
C ILE A 42 15.61 10.78 1.48
N GLU A 43 15.43 10.60 2.80
CA GLU A 43 16.52 10.67 3.77
C GLU A 43 17.58 9.60 3.51
N ALA A 44 17.17 8.37 3.20
CA ALA A 44 18.08 7.26 2.91
C ALA A 44 18.84 7.39 1.58
N GLN A 45 18.32 8.15 0.61
CA GLN A 45 18.98 8.35 -0.69
C GLN A 45 19.86 9.61 -0.73
N PHE A 46 19.43 10.71 -0.09
CA PHE A 46 20.06 12.02 -0.25
C PHE A 46 20.75 12.54 1.02
N GLN A 47 20.52 11.91 2.17
CA GLN A 47 21.10 12.29 3.45
C GLN A 47 21.69 11.06 4.16
N THR A 48 21.52 10.97 5.47
CA THR A 48 21.88 9.81 6.27
C THR A 48 20.65 8.94 6.50
N ALA A 49 20.78 7.66 6.18
CA ALA A 49 19.71 6.69 6.40
C ALA A 49 19.25 6.71 7.87
N PRO A 50 17.94 6.85 8.13
CA PRO A 50 17.41 6.80 9.48
C PRO A 50 17.78 5.49 10.18
N ALA A 51 18.05 5.56 11.48
CA ALA A 51 18.42 4.41 12.28
C ALA A 51 17.38 3.28 12.18
N ALA A 52 17.83 2.03 12.28
CA ALA A 52 16.93 0.88 12.36
C ALA A 52 15.94 1.08 13.52
N PHE A 53 14.67 0.69 13.30
CA PHE A 53 13.56 0.87 14.24
C PHE A 53 13.15 2.33 14.54
N SER A 54 13.61 3.30 13.76
CA SER A 54 13.03 4.65 13.81
C SER A 54 11.56 4.64 13.37
N ILE A 55 10.84 5.73 13.66
CA ILE A 55 9.45 5.90 13.23
C ILE A 55 9.34 5.84 11.70
N THR A 56 10.24 6.53 10.98
CA THR A 56 10.25 6.56 9.51
C THR A 56 10.61 5.20 8.92
N TRP A 57 11.54 4.46 9.55
CA TRP A 57 11.85 3.07 9.20
C TRP A 57 10.61 2.18 9.35
N SER A 58 9.92 2.27 10.49
CA SER A 58 8.73 1.45 10.75
C SER A 58 7.59 1.79 9.78
N MET A 59 7.35 3.08 9.52
CA MET A 59 6.35 3.53 8.55
C MET A 59 6.66 3.03 7.15
N PHE A 60 7.93 2.99 6.76
CA PHE A 60 8.36 2.47 5.46
C PHE A 60 7.98 1.00 5.28
N TYR A 61 8.39 0.12 6.20
CA TYR A 61 8.10 -1.31 6.08
C TYR A 61 6.62 -1.64 6.30
N LEU A 62 5.95 -0.98 7.24
CA LEU A 62 4.52 -1.17 7.46
C LEU A 62 3.68 -0.72 6.26
N SER A 63 4.07 0.39 5.60
CA SER A 63 3.40 0.84 4.38
C SER A 63 3.51 -0.19 3.25
N LEU A 64 4.66 -0.83 3.09
CA LEU A 64 4.88 -1.87 2.10
C LEU A 64 4.03 -3.12 2.38
N ILE A 65 3.95 -3.55 3.65
CA ILE A 65 3.12 -4.69 4.05
C ILE A 65 1.64 -4.40 3.78
N LEU A 66 1.15 -3.23 4.20
CA LEU A 66 -0.24 -2.83 3.93
C LEU A 66 -0.53 -2.68 2.44
N ALA A 67 0.44 -2.20 1.66
CA ALA A 67 0.34 -2.14 0.22
C ALA A 67 0.10 -3.52 -0.39
N GLU A 68 0.94 -4.50 -0.02
CA GLU A 68 0.82 -5.87 -0.52
C GLU A 68 -0.54 -6.50 -0.15
N VAL A 69 -0.97 -6.35 1.10
CA VAL A 69 -2.29 -6.79 1.55
C VAL A 69 -3.41 -6.15 0.73
N GLY A 70 -3.31 -4.85 0.43
CA GLY A 70 -4.27 -4.13 -0.41
C GLY A 70 -4.33 -4.66 -1.84
N TRP A 71 -3.17 -4.91 -2.45
CA TRP A 71 -3.08 -5.48 -3.80
C TRP A 71 -3.63 -6.91 -3.86
N VAL A 72 -3.31 -7.76 -2.89
CA VAL A 72 -3.84 -9.13 -2.81
C VAL A 72 -5.37 -9.12 -2.68
N MET A 73 -5.92 -8.30 -1.77
CA MET A 73 -7.36 -8.15 -1.63
C MET A 73 -8.04 -7.65 -2.92
N PHE A 74 -7.41 -6.70 -3.61
CA PHE A 74 -7.91 -6.18 -4.88
C PHE A 74 -7.95 -7.27 -5.96
N ILE A 75 -6.87 -8.04 -6.13
CA ILE A 75 -6.80 -9.14 -7.10
C ILE A 75 -7.88 -10.19 -6.81
N ILE A 76 -8.02 -10.61 -5.55
CA ILE A 76 -9.06 -11.58 -5.14
C ILE A 76 -10.46 -11.05 -5.51
N ARG A 77 -10.74 -9.78 -5.27
CA ARG A 77 -12.02 -9.17 -5.62
C ARG A 77 -12.25 -9.12 -7.12
N MET A 78 -11.25 -8.75 -7.90
CA MET A 78 -11.32 -8.71 -9.36
C MET A 78 -11.65 -10.09 -9.95
N VAL A 79 -10.98 -11.14 -9.44
CA VAL A 79 -11.20 -12.52 -9.89
C VAL A 79 -12.57 -13.05 -9.46
N LYS A 80 -13.08 -12.69 -8.27
CA LYS A 80 -14.38 -13.14 -7.76
C LYS A 80 -15.59 -12.36 -8.31
N SER A 81 -15.42 -11.09 -8.70
CA SER A 81 -16.49 -10.24 -9.25
C SER A 81 -17.32 -10.86 -10.39
N PRO A 82 -16.74 -11.55 -11.40
CA PRO A 82 -17.54 -12.16 -12.47
C PRO A 82 -18.44 -13.32 -12.01
N ILE A 83 -18.11 -14.03 -10.93
CA ILE A 83 -18.86 -15.22 -10.47
C ILE A 83 -20.20 -14.84 -9.81
N ASN A 84 -20.30 -13.66 -9.19
CA ASN A 84 -21.53 -13.23 -8.52
C ASN A 84 -22.56 -12.56 -9.44
N ARG A 85 -22.17 -12.12 -10.65
CA ARG A 85 -23.12 -11.53 -11.62
C ARG A 85 -24.00 -12.56 -12.32
N THR A 86 -23.60 -13.83 -12.36
CA THR A 86 -24.36 -14.91 -13.01
C THR A 86 -25.35 -15.61 -12.09
N LYS A 87 -25.22 -15.46 -10.76
CA LYS A 87 -26.12 -16.11 -9.79
C LYS A 87 -27.38 -15.30 -9.43
N THR A 88 -27.50 -14.06 -9.88
CA THR A 88 -28.66 -13.19 -9.59
C THR A 88 -29.70 -13.15 -10.72
N ASN A 89 -29.53 -13.96 -11.78
CA ASN A 89 -30.42 -14.00 -12.95
C ASN A 89 -31.20 -15.32 -13.07
N TYR A 90 -31.49 -15.99 -11.94
CA TYR A 90 -32.40 -17.13 -11.89
C TYR A 90 -33.34 -16.97 -10.70
#